data_AF-A0A9D6L686-F1
#
_entry.id   AF-A0A9D6L686-F1
#
_cell.length_a   1.000
_cell.length_b   1.000
_cell.length_c   1.000
_cell.angle_alpha   90.00
_cell.angle_beta   90.00
_cell.angle_gamma   90.00
#
_symmetry.space_group_name_H-M   'P 1'
#
loop_
_entity.id
_entity.type
_entity.pdbx_description
1 polymer ?
#
loop_
_entity_poly.entity_id
_entity_poly.type
_entity_poly.pdbx_seq_one_letter_code
_entity_poly.pdbx_strand_id
1 'polypeptide(L)'
;MANDPSEKQPPASPGTPSEKPAGASAEKPAAPAPAPAKPAAPAAPAKPPAAPPPPKEGPVALDNDLVKRSKARFGDKIREAWTDRKQAILVVDRESLSEIAVYCRDEESFDYLVDLTAVDWPKREKRFDVVLNLYSFKKNERLRLKAYAGEGESCPSVTGVWSTANWLEREAYDMFGIVFEGHPGLKRILLPDEWQGHPLRKDYDILTQDTAWVRENLGIESGQ
;
A
#
# COMPACT_ATOMS: atom_id res chain seq x y z
N MET A 1 48.97 -2.47 48.85
CA MET A 1 48.48 -3.83 48.55
C MET A 1 47.85 -3.74 47.15
N ALA A 2 48.58 -3.77 46.03
CA ALA A 2 49.48 -4.82 45.51
C ALA A 2 48.78 -6.19 45.67
N ASN A 3 48.36 -6.92 44.63
CA ASN A 3 49.07 -7.28 43.41
C ASN A 3 48.12 -7.82 42.32
N ASP A 4 48.63 -7.75 41.08
CA ASP A 4 48.15 -8.21 39.77
C ASP A 4 48.30 -9.78 39.62
N PRO A 5 48.26 -10.42 38.42
CA PRO A 5 47.46 -11.59 38.07
C PRO A 5 48.37 -12.81 37.76
N SER A 6 47.83 -13.95 37.29
CA SER A 6 48.63 -14.91 36.52
C SER A 6 47.76 -15.81 35.62
N GLU A 7 47.69 -15.41 34.35
CA GLU A 7 47.98 -16.16 33.13
C GLU A 7 48.21 -17.69 33.18
N LYS A 8 47.58 -18.42 32.23
CA LYS A 8 48.23 -19.42 31.36
C LYS A 8 47.37 -19.75 30.12
N GLN A 9 47.98 -19.63 28.94
CA GLN A 9 47.48 -19.95 27.58
C GLN A 9 48.35 -21.11 26.98
N PRO A 10 48.26 -21.45 25.66
CA PRO A 10 47.42 -22.41 24.91
C PRO A 10 48.16 -23.73 24.53
N PRO A 11 47.68 -24.56 23.55
CA PRO A 11 48.22 -24.47 22.17
C PRO A 11 47.16 -24.78 21.06
N ALA A 12 47.08 -24.04 19.95
CA ALA A 12 47.86 -24.09 18.69
C ALA A 12 47.27 -25.04 17.60
N SER A 13 46.77 -24.45 16.51
CA SER A 13 46.63 -25.08 15.18
C SER A 13 47.99 -25.22 14.50
N PRO A 14 48.14 -26.06 13.44
CA PRO A 14 48.18 -25.46 12.11
C PRO A 14 47.71 -26.35 10.92
N GLY A 15 47.29 -25.70 9.82
CA GLY A 15 47.68 -26.12 8.46
C GLY A 15 46.64 -26.78 7.54
N THR A 16 46.16 -26.03 6.54
CA THR A 16 45.68 -26.50 5.21
C THR A 16 46.87 -26.92 4.33
N PRO A 17 46.76 -27.76 3.25
CA PRO A 17 45.99 -27.45 2.03
C PRO A 17 45.37 -28.63 1.21
N SER A 18 44.43 -28.26 0.34
CA SER A 18 44.04 -28.79 -0.99
C SER A 18 43.85 -30.30 -1.34
N GLU A 19 42.80 -30.51 -2.16
CA GLU A 19 42.73 -31.29 -3.41
C GLU A 19 41.81 -32.53 -3.46
N LYS A 20 40.91 -32.54 -4.46
CA LYS A 20 40.09 -33.69 -4.93
C LYS A 20 40.99 -34.77 -5.53
N PRO A 21 40.56 -36.04 -5.52
CA PRO A 21 40.20 -36.65 -6.81
C PRO A 21 39.01 -37.63 -6.78
N ALA A 22 38.58 -38.01 -7.98
CA ALA A 22 37.49 -38.90 -8.34
C ALA A 22 37.79 -40.41 -8.13
N GLY A 23 36.75 -41.26 -8.12
CA GLY A 23 36.89 -42.68 -8.54
C GLY A 23 35.98 -43.74 -7.90
N ALA A 24 34.86 -44.05 -8.59
CA ALA A 24 34.27 -45.37 -8.94
C ALA A 24 34.06 -46.55 -7.94
N SER A 25 32.78 -47.01 -7.94
CA SER A 25 32.21 -48.37 -8.02
C SER A 25 32.61 -49.55 -7.09
N ALA A 26 31.58 -50.16 -6.48
CA ALA A 26 31.38 -51.63 -6.36
C ALA A 26 29.87 -51.99 -6.19
N GLU A 27 29.44 -53.15 -6.70
CA GLU A 27 28.05 -53.53 -7.04
C GLU A 27 27.45 -54.70 -6.19
N LYS A 28 26.11 -54.68 -5.99
CA LYS A 28 25.06 -55.75 -5.77
C LYS A 28 25.12 -56.75 -4.58
N PRO A 29 23.96 -57.25 -4.05
CA PRO A 29 22.95 -58.05 -4.80
C PRO A 29 21.45 -57.76 -4.52
N ALA A 30 20.59 -58.41 -5.33
CA ALA A 30 19.14 -58.20 -5.50
C ALA A 30 18.23 -59.00 -4.54
N ALA A 31 16.98 -58.56 -4.38
CA ALA A 31 15.84 -59.29 -3.79
C ALA A 31 14.49 -58.70 -4.34
N PRO A 32 13.31 -59.36 -4.18
CA PRO A 32 12.48 -59.84 -5.30
C PRO A 32 11.15 -59.09 -5.54
N ALA A 33 10.41 -59.51 -6.58
CA ALA A 33 9.19 -58.92 -7.15
C ALA A 33 7.97 -58.80 -6.19
N PRO A 34 7.04 -57.84 -6.41
CA PRO A 34 5.89 -57.62 -5.52
C PRO A 34 4.63 -58.42 -5.91
N ALA A 35 3.85 -58.81 -4.90
CA ALA A 35 2.55 -59.51 -4.96
C ALA A 35 1.35 -58.50 -5.00
N PRO A 36 0.12 -58.93 -5.37
CA PRO A 36 -0.92 -58.05 -5.95
C PRO A 36 -1.79 -57.27 -4.94
N ALA A 37 -2.41 -56.22 -5.46
CA ALA A 37 -3.12 -55.14 -4.79
C ALA A 37 -4.42 -55.54 -4.04
N LYS A 38 -4.70 -54.81 -2.95
CA LYS A 38 -5.97 -54.82 -2.21
C LYS A 38 -6.82 -53.60 -2.63
N PRO A 39 -8.16 -53.68 -2.72
CA PRO A 39 -8.98 -52.68 -3.41
C PRO A 39 -9.09 -51.35 -2.63
N ALA A 40 -9.03 -50.24 -3.38
CA ALA A 40 -9.23 -48.88 -2.88
C ALA A 40 -10.70 -48.65 -2.47
N ALA A 41 -10.90 -47.94 -1.37
CA ALA A 41 -12.20 -47.40 -0.97
C ALA A 41 -12.72 -46.38 -2.01
N PRO A 42 -14.04 -46.28 -2.23
CA PRO A 42 -14.60 -45.41 -3.26
C PRO A 42 -14.35 -43.93 -2.93
N ALA A 43 -13.90 -43.18 -3.94
CA ALA A 43 -13.66 -41.76 -3.87
C ALA A 43 -14.95 -40.98 -3.54
N ALA A 44 -14.86 -40.02 -2.63
CA ALA A 44 -15.90 -39.04 -2.38
C ALA A 44 -16.21 -38.25 -3.67
N PRO A 45 -17.48 -37.91 -3.94
CA PRO A 45 -17.87 -37.24 -5.18
C PRO A 45 -17.21 -35.86 -5.27
N ALA A 46 -16.65 -35.57 -6.45
CA ALA A 46 -16.02 -34.31 -6.78
C ALA A 46 -17.00 -33.14 -6.54
N LYS A 47 -16.52 -32.11 -5.84
CA LYS A 47 -17.22 -30.83 -5.67
C LYS A 47 -17.53 -30.26 -7.07
N PRO A 48 -18.75 -29.78 -7.34
CA PRO A 48 -19.07 -29.15 -8.63
C PRO A 48 -18.10 -28.00 -8.92
N PRO A 49 -17.71 -27.77 -10.18
CA PRO A 49 -16.85 -26.66 -10.55
C PRO A 49 -17.46 -25.36 -10.04
N ALA A 50 -16.65 -24.56 -9.35
CA ALA A 50 -17.04 -23.24 -8.89
C ALA A 50 -17.59 -22.46 -10.11
N ALA A 51 -18.77 -21.87 -9.95
CA ALA A 51 -19.35 -21.00 -10.97
C ALA A 51 -18.29 -19.96 -11.40
N PRO A 52 -18.21 -19.63 -12.72
CA PRO A 52 -17.28 -18.62 -13.18
C PRO A 52 -17.49 -17.35 -12.35
N PRO A 53 -16.41 -16.66 -11.93
CA PRO A 53 -16.54 -15.42 -11.19
C PRO A 53 -17.48 -14.50 -11.98
N PRO A 54 -18.42 -13.80 -11.30
CA PRO A 54 -19.31 -12.88 -11.99
C PRO A 54 -18.48 -11.93 -12.87
N PRO A 55 -19.00 -11.51 -14.03
CA PRO A 55 -18.29 -10.60 -14.92
C PRO A 55 -17.74 -9.43 -14.09
N LYS A 56 -16.47 -9.07 -14.30
CA LYS A 56 -15.92 -7.83 -13.74
C LYS A 56 -16.72 -6.69 -14.37
N GLU A 57 -17.78 -6.25 -13.69
CA GLU A 57 -18.52 -5.04 -14.05
C GLU A 57 -17.51 -3.90 -14.12
N GLY A 58 -17.25 -3.41 -15.32
CA GLY A 58 -16.34 -2.30 -15.53
C GLY A 58 -16.98 -0.98 -15.06
N PRO A 59 -16.19 0.11 -15.01
CA PRO A 59 -16.70 1.44 -14.70
C PRO A 59 -17.84 1.81 -15.66
N VAL A 60 -19.01 2.15 -15.12
CA VAL A 60 -20.15 2.64 -15.91
C VAL A 60 -20.15 4.16 -15.81
N ALA A 61 -20.23 4.87 -16.93
CA ALA A 61 -20.35 6.33 -16.92
C ALA A 61 -21.55 6.77 -16.05
N LEU A 62 -21.35 7.75 -15.18
CA LEU A 62 -22.38 8.20 -14.25
C LEU A 62 -23.04 9.47 -14.80
N ASP A 63 -24.32 9.38 -15.16
CA ASP A 63 -25.17 10.52 -15.52
C ASP A 63 -26.40 10.58 -14.60
N ASN A 64 -26.18 11.00 -13.34
CA ASN A 64 -27.25 11.21 -12.37
C ASN A 64 -27.34 12.68 -11.96
N ASP A 65 -28.34 13.02 -11.14
CA ASP A 65 -28.58 14.42 -10.76
C ASP A 65 -27.42 15.03 -9.95
N LEU A 66 -26.68 14.23 -9.18
CA LEU A 66 -25.46 14.68 -8.49
C LEU A 66 -24.41 15.17 -9.50
N VAL A 67 -24.13 14.37 -10.54
CA VAL A 67 -23.18 14.75 -11.59
C VAL A 67 -23.67 15.97 -12.35
N LYS A 68 -24.97 16.04 -12.69
CA LYS A 68 -25.56 17.17 -13.40
C LYS A 68 -25.44 18.47 -12.61
N ARG A 69 -25.78 18.47 -11.32
CA ARG A 69 -25.64 19.64 -10.44
C ARG A 69 -24.17 20.03 -10.25
N SER A 70 -23.30 19.06 -10.01
CA SER A 70 -21.85 19.31 -9.85
C SER A 70 -21.25 19.93 -11.11
N LYS A 71 -21.58 19.40 -12.29
CA LYS A 71 -21.13 19.97 -13.58
C LYS A 71 -21.75 21.33 -13.87
N ALA A 72 -23.02 21.55 -13.53
CA ALA A 72 -23.65 22.86 -13.69
C ALA A 72 -22.99 23.94 -12.81
N ARG A 73 -22.50 23.57 -11.62
CA ARG A 73 -21.85 24.48 -10.68
C ARG A 73 -20.37 24.73 -10.99
N PHE A 74 -19.64 23.67 -11.32
CA PHE A 74 -18.17 23.70 -11.40
C PHE A 74 -17.60 23.51 -12.82
N GLY A 75 -18.45 23.20 -13.80
CA GLY A 75 -18.06 23.05 -15.20
C GLY A 75 -16.93 22.05 -15.38
N ASP A 76 -15.87 22.50 -16.07
CA ASP A 76 -14.70 21.69 -16.44
C ASP A 76 -13.83 21.28 -15.24
N LYS A 77 -14.11 21.79 -14.03
CA LYS A 77 -13.46 21.33 -12.80
C LYS A 77 -13.92 19.93 -12.40
N ILE A 78 -15.09 19.46 -12.87
CA ILE A 78 -15.49 18.04 -12.75
C ILE A 78 -14.99 17.30 -13.98
N ARG A 79 -13.79 16.73 -13.88
CA ARG A 79 -13.05 16.13 -15.00
C ARG A 79 -13.71 14.84 -15.49
N GLU A 80 -14.03 13.94 -14.57
CA GLU A 80 -14.58 12.63 -14.89
C GLU A 80 -15.64 12.21 -13.87
N ALA A 81 -16.60 11.38 -14.29
CA ALA A 81 -17.64 10.85 -13.43
C ALA A 81 -18.05 9.44 -13.86
N TRP A 82 -17.96 8.48 -12.94
CA TRP A 82 -18.39 7.10 -13.17
C TRP A 82 -18.91 6.46 -11.89
N THR A 83 -19.54 5.30 -12.03
CA THR A 83 -19.94 4.44 -10.92
C THR A 83 -19.18 3.12 -10.98
N ASP A 84 -18.74 2.67 -9.81
CA ASP A 84 -18.16 1.33 -9.60
C ASP A 84 -18.83 0.73 -8.37
N ARG A 85 -19.32 -0.52 -8.47
CA ARG A 85 -19.96 -1.25 -7.36
C ARG A 85 -21.00 -0.43 -6.58
N LYS A 86 -21.85 0.33 -7.29
CA LYS A 86 -22.90 1.22 -6.76
C LYS A 86 -22.38 2.44 -5.96
N GLN A 87 -21.12 2.80 -6.12
CA GLN A 87 -20.54 4.00 -5.53
C GLN A 87 -20.19 5.01 -6.64
N ALA A 88 -20.66 6.25 -6.48
CA ALA A 88 -20.31 7.34 -7.38
C ALA A 88 -18.85 7.74 -7.17
N ILE A 89 -18.13 7.97 -8.26
CA ILE A 89 -16.74 8.43 -8.27
C ILE A 89 -16.67 9.67 -9.16
N LEU A 90 -16.18 10.78 -8.60
CA LEU A 90 -15.92 12.01 -9.34
C LEU A 90 -14.44 12.34 -9.27
N VAL A 91 -13.83 12.61 -10.42
CA VAL A 91 -12.50 13.19 -10.51
C VAL A 91 -12.67 14.69 -10.66
N VAL A 92 -12.02 15.43 -9.78
CA VAL A 92 -12.09 16.88 -9.71
C VAL A 92 -10.74 17.50 -9.92
N ASP A 93 -10.74 18.75 -10.35
CA ASP A 93 -9.55 19.57 -10.42
C ASP A 93 -8.95 19.78 -9.02
N ARG A 94 -7.63 19.58 -8.89
CA ARG A 94 -6.91 19.63 -7.61
C ARG A 94 -7.07 20.97 -6.92
N GLU A 95 -7.00 22.08 -7.66
CA GLU A 95 -7.05 23.43 -7.10
C GLU A 95 -8.44 23.77 -6.57
N SER A 96 -9.46 23.11 -7.12
CA SER A 96 -10.87 23.29 -6.71
C SER A 96 -11.32 22.27 -5.66
N LEU A 97 -10.43 21.39 -5.16
CA LEU A 97 -10.79 20.31 -4.25
C LEU A 97 -11.46 20.83 -2.98
N SER A 98 -10.92 21.86 -2.33
CA SER A 98 -11.49 22.41 -1.10
C SER A 98 -12.85 23.08 -1.35
N GLU A 99 -13.01 23.79 -2.46
CA GLU A 99 -14.27 24.45 -2.83
C GLU A 99 -15.37 23.40 -3.07
N ILE A 100 -15.04 22.35 -3.83
CA ILE A 100 -15.97 21.25 -4.14
C ILE A 100 -16.28 20.44 -2.88
N ALA A 101 -15.31 20.24 -1.98
CA ALA A 101 -15.52 19.59 -0.70
C ALA A 101 -16.56 20.32 0.17
N VAL A 102 -16.48 21.66 0.25
CA VAL A 102 -17.48 22.49 0.94
C VAL A 102 -18.87 22.29 0.32
N TYR A 103 -18.98 22.36 -1.01
CA TYR A 103 -20.25 22.10 -1.71
C TYR A 103 -20.80 20.70 -1.42
N CYS A 104 -19.94 19.68 -1.45
CA CYS A 104 -20.36 18.31 -1.17
C CYS A 104 -20.94 18.17 0.25
N ARG A 105 -20.32 18.81 1.25
CA ARG A 105 -20.83 18.82 2.62
C ARG A 105 -22.14 19.61 2.72
N ASP A 106 -22.13 20.87 2.31
CA ASP A 106 -23.18 21.84 2.63
C ASP A 106 -24.44 21.69 1.76
N GLU A 107 -24.27 21.42 0.46
CA GLU A 107 -25.39 21.34 -0.50
C GLU A 107 -25.78 19.90 -0.82
N GLU A 108 -24.80 19.00 -0.95
CA GLU A 108 -25.06 17.59 -1.27
C GLU A 108 -25.21 16.69 -0.03
N SER A 109 -25.09 17.24 1.18
CA SER A 109 -25.26 16.53 2.45
C SER A 109 -24.29 15.35 2.63
N PHE A 110 -23.06 15.46 2.12
CA PHE A 110 -21.98 14.53 2.43
C PHE A 110 -21.30 14.93 3.75
N ASP A 111 -22.04 14.72 4.83
CA ASP A 111 -21.71 15.22 6.17
C ASP A 111 -20.53 14.47 6.83
N TYR A 112 -20.14 13.32 6.27
CA TYR A 112 -19.13 12.44 6.86
C TYR A 112 -18.00 12.09 5.89
N LEU A 113 -16.79 12.54 6.21
CA LEU A 113 -15.56 12.06 5.60
C LEU A 113 -15.18 10.73 6.27
N VAL A 114 -15.43 9.64 5.55
CA VAL A 114 -15.16 8.27 6.00
C VAL A 114 -13.67 8.02 6.08
N ASP A 115 -12.95 8.45 5.05
CA ASP A 115 -11.52 8.17 4.86
C ASP A 115 -10.93 9.13 3.83
N LEU A 116 -9.64 9.45 3.98
CA LEU A 116 -8.84 10.18 3.02
C LEU A 116 -7.51 9.45 2.89
N THR A 117 -7.23 9.00 1.69
CA THR A 117 -6.03 8.20 1.38
C THR A 117 -5.44 8.64 0.05
N ALA A 118 -4.31 8.03 -0.33
CA ALA A 118 -3.69 8.26 -1.62
C ALA A 118 -3.31 6.96 -2.33
N VAL A 119 -3.17 7.03 -3.64
CA VAL A 119 -2.68 5.94 -4.48
C VAL A 119 -1.51 6.42 -5.32
N ASP A 120 -0.40 5.71 -5.28
CA ASP A 120 0.81 6.01 -6.05
C ASP A 120 0.81 5.26 -7.40
N TRP A 121 0.80 6.03 -8.48
CA TRP A 121 0.90 5.61 -9.87
C TRP A 121 2.19 6.15 -10.51
N PRO A 122 3.35 5.50 -10.32
CA PRO A 122 4.66 6.04 -10.70
C PRO A 122 4.84 6.26 -12.22
N LYS A 123 3.99 5.67 -13.06
CA LYS A 123 4.02 5.81 -14.52
C LYS A 123 3.18 6.99 -15.04
N ARG A 124 2.45 7.70 -14.17
CA ARG A 124 1.60 8.86 -14.53
C ARG A 124 2.34 10.16 -14.22
N GLU A 125 2.09 11.19 -15.04
CA GLU A 125 2.57 12.56 -14.77
C GLU A 125 2.03 13.08 -13.43
N LYS A 126 0.72 12.95 -13.22
CA LYS A 126 0.09 13.11 -11.92
C LYS A 126 0.18 11.79 -11.16
N ARG A 127 1.31 11.62 -10.46
CA ARG A 127 1.69 10.40 -9.76
C ARG A 127 0.69 9.96 -8.70
N PHE A 128 0.11 10.90 -7.95
CA PHE A 128 -0.74 10.58 -6.80
C PHE A 128 -2.22 10.82 -7.09
N ASP A 129 -3.06 9.84 -6.80
CA ASP A 129 -4.51 10.05 -6.66
C ASP A 129 -4.79 10.35 -5.18
N VAL A 130 -5.19 11.56 -4.83
CA VAL A 130 -5.77 11.88 -3.50
C VAL A 130 -7.24 11.51 -3.52
N VAL A 131 -7.66 10.63 -2.61
CA VAL A 131 -8.99 10.01 -2.62
C VAL A 131 -9.71 10.33 -1.32
N LEU A 132 -10.85 11.01 -1.41
CA LEU A 132 -11.75 11.25 -0.29
C LEU A 132 -12.96 10.32 -0.44
N ASN A 133 -13.20 9.49 0.56
CA ASN A 133 -14.40 8.67 0.67
C ASN A 133 -15.42 9.40 1.55
N LEU A 134 -16.52 9.82 0.95
CA LEU A 134 -17.57 10.58 1.59
C LEU A 134 -18.85 9.74 1.74
N TYR A 135 -19.60 10.04 2.79
CA TYR A 135 -20.88 9.42 3.05
C TYR A 135 -21.92 10.46 3.48
N SER A 136 -23.12 10.33 2.93
CA SER A 136 -24.30 11.10 3.32
C SER A 136 -25.19 10.23 4.19
N PHE A 137 -25.37 10.60 5.46
CA PHE A 137 -26.35 9.92 6.32
C PHE A 137 -27.78 10.21 5.87
N LYS A 138 -28.06 11.45 5.44
CA LYS A 138 -29.40 11.88 4.99
C LYS A 138 -29.86 11.13 3.74
N LYS A 139 -28.98 10.93 2.76
CA LYS A 139 -29.30 10.25 1.50
C LYS A 139 -28.98 8.75 1.55
N ASN A 140 -28.20 8.30 2.53
CA ASN A 140 -27.61 6.96 2.60
C ASN A 140 -26.79 6.61 1.33
N GLU A 141 -26.00 7.58 0.85
CA GLU A 141 -25.23 7.47 -0.38
C GLU A 141 -23.73 7.63 -0.11
N ARG A 142 -22.91 6.99 -0.94
CA ARG A 142 -21.44 7.11 -0.92
C ARG A 142 -20.95 7.83 -2.17
N LEU A 143 -19.98 8.72 -1.96
CA LEU A 143 -19.28 9.42 -3.02
C LEU A 143 -17.78 9.27 -2.78
N ARG A 144 -17.03 9.01 -3.85
CA ARG A 144 -15.58 9.09 -3.84
C ARG A 144 -15.16 10.30 -4.67
N LEU A 145 -14.54 11.28 -4.04
CA LEU A 145 -13.87 12.37 -4.75
C LEU A 145 -12.41 11.99 -4.96
N LYS A 146 -11.89 12.26 -6.16
CA LYS A 146 -10.49 12.07 -6.50
C LYS A 146 -9.90 13.37 -7.04
N ALA A 147 -8.72 13.73 -6.58
CA ALA A 147 -7.90 14.78 -7.17
C ALA A 147 -6.53 14.21 -7.52
N TYR A 148 -6.01 14.54 -8.69
CA TYR A 148 -4.70 14.05 -9.13
C TYR A 148 -3.62 15.10 -8.82
N ALA A 149 -2.52 14.66 -8.21
CA ALA A 149 -1.39 15.49 -7.84
C ALA A 149 -0.08 14.92 -8.41
N GLY A 150 0.76 15.81 -8.94
CA GLY A 150 2.14 15.50 -9.31
C GLY A 150 3.05 15.39 -8.10
N GLU A 151 4.27 14.92 -8.35
CA GLU A 151 5.32 14.98 -7.32
C GLU A 151 5.74 16.43 -7.06
N GLY A 152 5.80 16.82 -5.78
CA GLY A 152 6.05 18.21 -5.38
C GLY A 152 4.84 19.15 -5.49
N GLU A 153 3.73 18.70 -6.06
CA GLU A 153 2.49 19.46 -6.04
C GLU A 153 1.77 19.29 -4.70
N SER A 154 1.31 20.40 -4.14
CA SER A 154 0.51 20.43 -2.93
C SER A 154 -0.97 20.29 -3.26
N CYS A 155 -1.79 19.85 -2.30
CA CYS A 155 -3.25 19.78 -2.42
C CYS A 155 -3.91 20.71 -1.40
N PRO A 156 -5.03 21.38 -1.72
CA PRO A 156 -5.79 22.11 -0.70
C PRO A 156 -6.27 21.18 0.43
N SER A 157 -6.04 21.56 1.68
CA SER A 157 -6.56 20.86 2.85
C SER A 157 -8.08 20.97 2.94
N VAL A 158 -8.74 19.91 3.39
CA VAL A 158 -10.17 19.86 3.69
C VAL A 158 -10.45 19.78 5.20
N THR A 159 -9.45 20.09 6.03
CA THR A 159 -9.61 20.19 7.50
C THR A 159 -10.63 21.22 7.95
N GLY A 160 -10.80 22.32 7.19
CA GLY A 160 -11.87 23.30 7.41
C GLY A 160 -13.26 22.78 7.04
N VAL A 161 -13.34 21.66 6.32
CA VAL A 161 -14.60 21.04 5.87
C VAL A 161 -15.02 19.93 6.85
N TRP A 162 -14.12 18.97 7.10
CA TRP A 162 -14.34 17.89 8.06
C TRP A 162 -13.17 17.82 9.05
N SER A 163 -13.46 17.83 10.35
CA SER A 163 -12.45 17.78 11.40
C SER A 163 -11.62 16.49 11.38
N THR A 164 -12.20 15.39 10.90
CA THR A 164 -11.51 14.09 10.75
C THR A 164 -10.36 14.16 9.75
N ALA A 165 -10.40 15.08 8.79
CA ALA A 165 -9.35 15.22 7.78
C ALA A 165 -7.98 15.56 8.38
N ASN A 166 -7.90 16.12 9.58
CA ASN A 166 -6.62 16.49 10.20
C ASN A 166 -5.69 15.28 10.34
N TRP A 167 -6.25 14.18 10.84
CA TRP A 167 -5.50 12.95 11.06
C TRP A 167 -5.20 12.25 9.73
N LEU A 168 -6.19 12.21 8.83
CA LEU A 168 -6.08 11.51 7.55
C LEU A 168 -5.12 12.20 6.57
N GLU A 169 -5.11 13.54 6.52
CA GLU A 169 -4.15 14.30 5.71
C GLU A 169 -2.72 14.13 6.24
N ARG A 170 -2.54 14.05 7.56
CA ARG A 170 -1.23 13.75 8.17
C ARG A 170 -0.77 12.33 7.85
N GLU A 171 -1.67 11.35 7.85
CA GLU A 171 -1.35 9.98 7.44
C GLU A 171 -0.93 9.93 5.96
N ALA A 172 -1.70 10.57 5.07
CA ALA A 172 -1.36 10.65 3.65
C ALA A 172 -0.01 11.37 3.41
N TYR A 173 0.27 12.42 4.19
CA TYR A 173 1.58 13.08 4.20
C TYR A 173 2.70 12.14 4.67
N ASP A 174 2.51 11.44 5.78
CA ASP A 174 3.55 10.56 6.35
C ASP A 174 3.86 9.37 5.42
N MET A 175 2.82 8.77 4.84
CA MET A 175 2.92 7.56 4.02
C MET A 175 3.26 7.80 2.55
N PHE A 176 2.79 8.91 1.96
CA PHE A 176 2.96 9.23 0.53
C PHE A 176 3.68 10.55 0.28
N GLY A 177 3.90 11.40 1.28
CA GLY A 177 4.58 12.69 1.12
C GLY A 177 3.76 13.76 0.42
N ILE A 178 2.43 13.63 0.44
CA ILE A 178 1.53 14.62 -0.16
C ILE A 178 1.37 15.79 0.80
N VAL A 179 1.70 16.99 0.35
CA VAL A 179 1.61 18.21 1.15
C VAL A 179 0.21 18.81 1.02
N PHE A 180 -0.44 19.08 2.15
CA PHE A 180 -1.76 19.72 2.20
C PHE A 180 -1.66 21.19 2.62
N GLU A 181 -1.99 22.11 1.71
CA GLU A 181 -1.96 23.56 1.98
C GLU A 181 -3.13 23.98 2.85
N GLY A 182 -2.86 24.84 3.84
CA GLY A 182 -3.86 25.30 4.80
C GLY A 182 -4.14 24.32 5.95
N HIS A 183 -3.46 23.16 6.00
CA HIS A 183 -3.56 22.24 7.12
C HIS A 183 -2.94 22.85 8.40
N PRO A 184 -3.63 22.84 9.56
CA PRO A 184 -3.21 23.58 10.76
C PRO A 184 -1.95 23.04 11.46
N GLY A 185 -1.53 21.81 11.16
CA GLY A 185 -0.35 21.19 11.77
C GLY A 185 0.10 19.94 11.02
N LEU A 186 0.55 20.12 9.78
CA LEU A 186 0.95 19.00 8.93
C LEU A 186 2.32 18.48 9.39
N LYS A 187 2.32 17.30 10.01
CA LYS A 187 3.51 16.60 10.49
C LYS A 187 3.27 15.10 10.48
N ARG A 188 4.36 14.32 10.52
CA ARG A 188 4.31 12.86 10.65
C ARG A 188 3.44 12.43 11.83
N ILE A 189 2.88 11.23 11.74
CA ILE A 189 1.94 10.73 12.73
C ILE A 189 2.12 9.25 13.04
N LEU A 190 2.44 8.44 12.04
CA LEU A 190 2.64 7.00 12.19
C LEU A 190 4.11 6.67 12.42
N LEU A 191 5.01 7.37 11.72
CA LEU A 191 6.45 7.07 11.74
C LEU A 191 7.18 7.92 12.78
N PRO A 192 8.33 7.43 13.30
CA PRO A 192 9.25 8.24 14.10
C PRO A 192 9.68 9.52 13.37
N ASP A 193 10.02 10.57 14.11
CA ASP A 193 10.39 11.87 13.55
C ASP A 193 11.67 11.79 12.71
N GLU A 194 12.56 10.87 13.04
CA GLU A 194 13.84 10.60 12.35
C GLU A 194 13.67 9.80 11.05
N TRP A 195 12.46 9.30 10.78
CA TRP A 195 12.22 8.46 9.62
C TRP A 195 12.43 9.22 8.30
N GLN A 196 13.16 8.59 7.38
CA GLN A 196 13.43 9.14 6.05
C GLN A 196 12.58 8.42 4.99
N GLY A 197 11.91 9.22 4.16
CA GLY A 197 11.05 8.73 3.07
C GLY A 197 9.59 8.48 3.47
N HIS A 198 8.90 7.76 2.58
CA HIS A 198 7.44 7.58 2.55
C HIS A 198 7.10 6.13 2.17
N PRO A 199 6.80 5.26 3.15
CA PRO A 199 6.78 3.80 2.95
C PRO A 199 5.77 3.25 1.94
N LEU A 200 4.64 3.95 1.70
CA LEU A 200 3.61 3.45 0.78
C LEU A 200 3.85 3.87 -0.68
N ARG A 201 4.93 4.61 -0.96
CA ARG A 201 5.36 4.88 -2.33
C ARG A 201 5.97 3.63 -2.98
N LYS A 202 5.77 3.47 -4.29
CA LYS A 202 6.20 2.29 -5.05
C LYS A 202 7.70 2.25 -5.37
N ASP A 203 8.40 3.36 -5.20
CA ASP A 203 9.86 3.50 -5.27
C ASP A 203 10.54 3.26 -3.91
N TYR A 204 9.78 3.08 -2.84
CA TYR A 204 10.31 2.77 -1.52
C TYR A 204 10.43 1.25 -1.34
N ASP A 205 11.65 0.73 -1.42
CA ASP A 205 11.94 -0.69 -1.23
C ASP A 205 12.35 -1.01 0.22
N ILE A 206 11.69 -2.02 0.80
CA ILE A 206 11.95 -2.49 2.16
C ILE A 206 13.40 -3.00 2.33
N LEU A 207 13.98 -3.59 1.28
CA LEU A 207 15.36 -4.07 1.32
C LEU A 207 16.36 -2.90 1.40
N THR A 208 16.05 -1.79 0.73
CA THR A 208 16.88 -0.58 0.77
C THR A 208 16.90 -0.01 2.18
N GLN A 209 15.75 0.00 2.86
CA GLN A 209 15.64 0.49 4.22
C GLN A 209 16.37 -0.42 5.23
N ASP A 210 16.18 -1.74 5.12
CA ASP A 210 16.87 -2.71 5.98
C ASP A 210 18.39 -2.59 5.82
N THR A 211 18.88 -2.56 4.58
CA THR A 211 20.30 -2.41 4.28
C THR A 211 20.89 -1.12 4.87
N ALA A 212 20.17 0.00 4.75
CA ALA A 212 20.62 1.27 5.31
C ALA A 212 20.70 1.21 6.84
N TRP A 213 19.68 0.66 7.49
CA TRP A 213 19.64 0.52 8.95
C TRP A 213 20.73 -0.42 9.48
N VAL A 214 20.91 -1.60 8.86
CA VAL A 214 21.93 -2.58 9.25
C VAL A 214 23.33 -1.99 9.10
N ARG A 215 23.58 -1.27 8.00
CA ARG A 215 24.86 -0.60 7.78
C ARG A 215 25.14 0.48 8.82
N GLU A 216 24.14 1.29 9.16
CA GLU A 216 24.28 2.40 10.12
C GLU A 216 24.45 1.91 11.56
N ASN A 217 23.73 0.87 11.98
CA ASN A 217 23.66 0.46 13.38
C ASN A 217 24.57 -0.73 13.72
N LEU A 218 24.80 -1.64 12.76
CA LEU A 218 25.57 -2.87 12.97
C LEU A 218 26.90 -2.89 12.22
N GLY A 219 27.11 -1.99 11.25
CA GLY A 219 28.35 -1.88 10.49
C GLY A 219 28.64 -3.08 9.59
N ILE A 220 27.63 -3.89 9.29
CA ILE A 220 27.71 -5.07 8.41
C ILE A 220 26.85 -4.86 7.16
N GLU A 221 27.09 -5.65 6.11
CA GLU A 221 26.17 -5.71 4.98
C GLU A 221 24.98 -6.61 5.32
N SER A 222 23.77 -6.19 4.92
CA SER A 222 22.57 -7.03 5.08
C SER A 222 22.71 -8.28 4.20
N GLY A 223 22.41 -9.44 4.76
CA GLY A 223 22.59 -10.74 4.10
C GLY A 223 21.34 -11.27 3.38
N GLN A 224 20.33 -10.43 3.16
CA GLN A 224 19.08 -10.79 2.48
C GLN A 224 19.14 -10.55 0.97
#